data_AF-B1YF89-F1
#
_entry.id   AF-B1YF89-F1
#
_cell.length_a   1.000
_cell.length_b   1.000
_cell.length_c   1.000
_cell.angle_alpha   90.00
_cell.angle_beta   90.00
_cell.angle_gamma   90.00
#
_symmetry.space_group_name_H-M   'P 1'
#
loop_
_entity.id
_entity.type
_entity.pdbx_description
1 polymer ?
#
loop_
_entity_poly.entity_id
_entity_poly.type
_entity_poly.pdbx_seq_one_letter_code
_entity_poly.pdbx_strand_id
1 'polypeptide(L)'
;MPLFFSTEEGARACQRNGWENYHLIRLDLEVFTDGWLPNMIQDGLYCGLNWDASLQGLELNPENVLEELEGERQSKHHFSGRTSGKVVFL
;
A
#
# COMPACT_ATOMS: atom_id res chain seq x y z
N MET A 1 -12.41 4.82 -0.59
CA MET A 1 -10.98 4.90 -0.23
C MET A 1 -10.38 3.51 -0.37
N PRO A 2 -9.34 3.31 -1.20
CA PRO A 2 -8.69 2.01 -1.35
C PRO A 2 -7.85 1.64 -0.11
N LEU A 3 -7.78 0.34 0.20
CA LEU A 3 -6.98 -0.23 1.30
C LEU A 3 -5.83 -1.05 0.71
N PHE A 4 -4.61 -0.83 1.19
CA PHE A 4 -3.42 -1.56 0.76
C PHE A 4 -2.69 -2.15 1.97
N PHE A 5 -2.18 -3.37 1.79
CA PHE A 5 -1.49 -4.12 2.84
C PHE A 5 -0.11 -4.54 2.38
N SER A 6 0.88 -4.46 3.27
CA SER A 6 2.24 -4.93 3.00
C SER A 6 2.42 -6.44 3.20
N THR A 7 1.37 -7.13 3.68
CA THR A 7 1.37 -8.57 3.94
C THR A 7 0.02 -9.18 3.55
N GLU A 8 0.07 -10.45 3.14
CA GLU A 8 -1.13 -11.22 2.78
C GLU A 8 -2.00 -11.48 4.01
N GLU A 9 -1.37 -11.74 5.14
CA GLU A 9 -2.05 -12.03 6.41
C GLU A 9 -2.87 -10.83 6.89
N GLY A 10 -2.35 -9.61 6.74
CA GLY A 10 -3.07 -8.38 7.08
C GLY A 10 -4.29 -8.15 6.19
N ALA A 11 -4.11 -8.35 4.88
CA ALA A 11 -5.19 -8.24 3.91
C ALA A 11 -6.30 -9.28 4.19
N ARG A 12 -5.92 -10.55 4.42
CA ARG A 12 -6.86 -11.64 4.78
C ARG A 12 -7.62 -11.35 6.07
N ALA A 13 -6.96 -10.76 7.08
CA ALA A 13 -7.61 -10.44 8.35
C ALA A 13 -8.77 -9.43 8.19
N CYS A 14 -8.71 -8.58 7.15
CA CYS A 14 -9.72 -7.57 6.82
C CYS A 14 -10.86 -8.09 5.93
N GLN A 15 -10.77 -9.30 5.36
CA GLN A 15 -11.82 -9.91 4.53
C GLN A 15 -12.98 -10.48 5.37
N ARG A 16 -13.59 -9.64 6.19
CA ARG A 16 -14.70 -9.98 7.09
C ARG A 16 -15.69 -8.83 7.13
N ASN A 17 -16.87 -9.08 7.70
CA ASN A 17 -17.89 -8.06 7.95
C ASN A 17 -18.33 -7.32 6.66
N GLY A 18 -18.67 -8.06 5.61
CA GLY A 18 -19.15 -7.52 4.33
C GLY A 18 -18.10 -7.44 3.22
N TRP A 19 -16.86 -7.86 3.51
CA TRP A 19 -15.75 -7.91 2.55
C TRP A 19 -15.36 -9.35 2.15
N GLU A 20 -16.16 -10.34 2.55
CA GLU A 20 -15.86 -11.77 2.33
C GLU A 20 -15.80 -12.16 0.85
N ASN A 21 -16.49 -11.41 -0.01
CA ASN A 21 -16.55 -11.67 -1.45
C ASN A 21 -15.49 -10.90 -2.26
N TYR A 22 -14.65 -10.11 -1.61
CA TYR A 22 -13.54 -9.45 -2.31
C TYR A 22 -12.42 -10.45 -2.58
N HIS A 23 -11.72 -10.27 -3.68
CA HIS A 23 -10.55 -11.08 -4.00
C HIS A 23 -9.29 -10.32 -3.66
N LEU A 24 -8.39 -10.98 -2.93
CA LEU A 24 -7.08 -10.41 -2.68
C LEU A 24 -6.22 -10.53 -3.94
N ILE A 25 -5.57 -9.43 -4.30
CA ILE A 25 -4.72 -9.38 -5.49
C ILE A 25 -3.36 -8.85 -5.06
N ARG A 26 -2.31 -9.56 -5.49
CA ARG A 26 -0.95 -9.09 -5.38
C ARG A 26 -0.75 -7.88 -6.29
N LEU A 27 -0.34 -6.77 -5.69
CA LEU A 27 0.06 -5.53 -6.32
C LEU A 27 1.57 -5.35 -6.12
N ASP A 28 2.30 -5.18 -7.22
CA ASP A 28 3.73 -4.88 -7.13
C ASP A 28 3.94 -3.42 -6.70
N LEU A 29 5.02 -3.19 -5.93
CA LEU A 29 5.29 -1.87 -5.37
C LEU A 29 5.44 -0.79 -6.46
N GLU A 30 6.04 -1.14 -7.62
CA GLU A 30 6.18 -0.22 -8.75
C GLU A 30 4.82 0.16 -9.36
N VAL A 31 3.88 -0.78 -9.44
CA VAL A 31 2.52 -0.48 -9.92
C VAL A 31 1.77 0.38 -8.90
N PHE A 32 2.02 0.18 -7.61
CA PHE A 32 1.47 1.02 -6.56
C PHE A 32 2.00 2.47 -6.65
N THR A 33 3.32 2.65 -6.77
CA THR A 33 3.96 3.98 -6.81
C THR A 33 3.73 4.72 -8.12
N ASP A 34 3.78 4.02 -9.25
CA ASP A 34 3.77 4.65 -10.57
C ASP A 34 2.36 4.74 -11.17
N GLY A 35 1.42 3.97 -10.61
CA GLY A 35 0.04 3.89 -11.08
C GLY A 35 -0.98 4.33 -10.03
N TRP A 36 -1.06 3.64 -8.89
CA TRP A 36 -2.13 3.89 -7.92
C TRP A 36 -1.99 5.24 -7.22
N LEU A 37 -0.84 5.54 -6.61
CA LEU A 37 -0.66 6.79 -5.86
C LEU A 37 -0.88 8.05 -6.72
N PRO A 38 -0.32 8.18 -7.95
CA PRO A 38 -0.53 9.35 -8.79
C PRO A 38 -1.98 9.55 -9.20
N ASN A 39 -2.68 8.47 -9.55
CA ASN A 39 -4.11 8.54 -9.89
C ASN A 39 -4.95 8.93 -8.66
N MET A 40 -4.61 8.43 -7.47
CA MET A 40 -5.29 8.82 -6.23
C MET A 40 -5.05 10.29 -5.87
N ILE A 41 -3.84 10.82 -6.08
CA ILE A 41 -3.54 12.24 -5.92
C ILE A 41 -4.43 13.07 -6.87
N GLN A 42 -4.48 12.68 -8.14
CA GLN A 42 -5.30 13.37 -9.15
C GLN A 42 -6.78 13.36 -8.79
N ASP A 43 -7.28 12.24 -8.25
CA ASP A 43 -8.67 12.07 -7.87
C ASP A 43 -9.01 12.64 -6.47
N GLY A 44 -8.01 13.19 -5.74
CA GLY A 44 -8.19 13.74 -4.39
C GLY A 44 -8.56 12.68 -3.34
N LEU A 45 -8.13 11.44 -3.53
CA LEU A 45 -8.42 10.32 -2.65
C LEU A 45 -7.35 10.15 -1.56
N TYR A 46 -7.74 9.52 -0.45
CA TYR A 46 -6.83 9.08 0.61
C TYR A 46 -6.47 7.60 0.46
N CYS A 47 -5.35 7.21 1.09
CA CYS A 47 -4.83 5.85 1.07
C CYS A 47 -4.92 5.23 2.48
N GLY A 48 -5.68 4.13 2.61
CA GLY A 48 -5.67 3.33 3.84
C GLY A 48 -4.53 2.31 3.79
N LEU A 49 -3.60 2.36 4.76
CA LEU A 49 -2.44 1.45 4.80
C LEU A 49 -2.47 0.55 6.03
N ASN A 50 -2.32 -0.76 5.81
CA ASN A 50 -2.16 -1.80 6.85
C ASN A 50 -3.18 -1.69 7.98
N TRP A 51 -4.46 -1.52 7.62
CA TRP A 51 -5.54 -1.51 8.60
C TRP A 51 -5.61 -2.83 9.37
N ASP A 52 -6.10 -2.77 10.60
CA ASP A 52 -6.27 -3.96 11.40
C ASP A 52 -7.56 -4.72 11.04
N ALA A 53 -7.72 -5.89 11.67
CA ALA A 53 -8.83 -6.78 11.40
C ALA A 53 -10.21 -6.24 11.88
N SER A 54 -10.24 -5.07 12.50
CA SER A 54 -11.44 -4.30 12.85
C SER A 54 -11.73 -3.17 11.86
N LEU A 55 -10.99 -3.11 10.74
CA LEU A 55 -11.03 -2.06 9.73
C LEU A 55 -10.71 -0.68 10.32
N GLN A 56 -9.70 -0.64 11.20
CA GLN A 56 -9.18 0.60 11.78
C GLN A 56 -7.72 0.79 11.39
N GLY A 57 -7.35 2.02 11.02
CA GLY A 57 -5.99 2.35 10.67
C GLY A 57 -5.83 3.79 10.22
N LEU A 58 -4.65 4.12 9.69
CA LEU A 58 -4.36 5.47 9.21
C LEU A 58 -4.87 5.65 7.79
N GLU A 59 -5.45 6.83 7.56
CA GLU A 59 -5.75 7.38 6.24
C GLU A 59 -4.68 8.42 5.93
N LEU A 60 -3.89 8.16 4.88
CA LEU A 60 -2.74 8.98 4.54
C LEU A 60 -2.96 9.70 3.21
N ASN A 61 -2.39 10.90 3.10
CA ASN A 61 -2.32 11.60 1.81
C ASN A 61 -1.39 10.79 0.88
N PRO A 62 -1.86 10.35 -0.30
CA PRO A 62 -1.03 9.57 -1.23
C PRO A 62 0.23 10.30 -1.69
N GLU A 63 0.25 11.65 -1.70
CA GLU A 63 1.44 12.44 -2.02
C GLU A 63 2.56 12.22 -0.99
N ASN A 64 2.21 12.27 0.31
CA ASN A 64 3.17 12.03 1.39
C ASN A 64 3.70 10.57 1.36
N VAL A 65 2.83 9.61 1.04
CA VAL A 65 3.21 8.19 0.93
C VAL A 65 4.20 8.00 -0.23
N LEU A 66 3.94 8.64 -1.38
CA LEU A 66 4.82 8.57 -2.54
C LEU A 66 6.20 9.18 -2.23
N GLU A 67 6.24 10.36 -1.63
CA GLU A 67 7.48 11.05 -1.23
C GLU A 67 8.32 10.18 -0.28
N GLU A 68 7.70 9.57 0.72
CA GLU A 68 8.38 8.68 1.67
C GLU A 68 9.00 7.46 0.96
N LEU A 69 8.22 6.78 0.11
CA LEU A 69 8.69 5.61 -0.65
C LEU A 69 9.83 5.97 -1.62
N GLU A 70 9.76 7.12 -2.29
CA GLU A 70 10.83 7.59 -3.17
C GLU A 70 12.10 7.96 -2.39
N GLY A 71 11.96 8.62 -1.23
CA GLY A 71 13.07 8.94 -0.33
C GLY A 71 13.80 7.69 0.19
N GLU A 72 13.04 6.64 0.54
CA GLU A 72 13.63 5.34 0.91
C GLU A 72 14.38 4.69 -0.26
N ARG A 73 13.83 4.74 -1.48
CA ARG A 73 14.48 4.18 -2.68
C ARG A 73 15.81 4.86 -2.96
N GLN A 74 15.88 6.18 -2.85
CA GLN A 74 17.13 6.94 -3.05
C GLN A 74 18.17 6.62 -1.96
N SER A 75 17.72 6.50 -0.71
CA SER A 75 18.59 6.13 0.42
C SER A 75 19.18 4.72 0.26
N LYS A 76 18.40 3.76 -0.24
CA LYS A 76 18.86 2.39 -0.51
C LYS A 76 19.78 2.28 -1.73
N HIS A 77 19.61 3.13 -2.75
CA HIS A 77 20.56 3.17 -3.87
C HIS A 77 21.93 3.74 -3.47
N HIS A 78 21.99 4.56 -2.41
CA HIS A 78 23.25 5.06 -1.84
C HIS A 78 23.99 4.01 -0.96
N PHE A 79 23.28 2.98 -0.47
CA PHE A 79 23.83 1.85 0.29
C PHE A 79 23.59 0.53 -0.46
N SER A 80 24.52 0.13 -1.34
CA SER A 80 24.45 -1.17 -2.01
C SER A 80 24.49 -2.34 -1.00
N GLY A 81 23.32 -2.89 -0.69
CA GLY A 81 23.11 -4.10 0.10
C GLY A 81 21.67 -4.59 -0.01
N ARG A 82 21.45 -5.59 -0.88
CA ARG A 82 20.18 -6.30 -1.15
C ARG A 82 19.19 -6.30 0.01
N THR A 83 17.96 -5.84 -0.23
CA THR A 83 16.76 -6.45 0.37
C THR A 83 15.62 -6.47 -0.65
N SER A 84 15.09 -7.68 -0.88
CA SER A 84 14.03 -8.02 -1.81
C SER A 84 12.79 -7.13 -1.66
N GLY A 85 12.24 -6.70 -2.80
CA GLY A 85 10.94 -6.06 -2.89
C GLY A 85 9.88 -6.93 -2.22
N LYS A 86 9.18 -6.36 -1.25
CA LYS A 86 8.04 -6.99 -0.61
C LYS A 86 6.75 -6.58 -1.31
N VAL A 87 5.86 -7.55 -1.28
CA VAL A 87 4.58 -7.66 -1.95
C VAL A 87 3.57 -6.72 -1.30
N VAL A 88 2.81 -5.95 -2.09
CA VAL A 88 1.63 -5.27 -1.58
C VAL A 88 0.43 -6.15 -1.94
N PHE A 89 -0.45 -6.43 -0.98
CA PHE A 89 -1.69 -7.15 -1.18
C PHE A 89 -2.84 -6.16 -1.03
N LEU A 90 -3.73 -6.14 -2.02
CA LEU A 90 -5.11 -5.66 -1.89
C LEU A 90 -5.95 -6.81 -1.38
#